data_AF-A0A537KC33-F1
#
_entry.id   AF-A0A537KC33-F1
#
_cell.length_a   1.000
_cell.length_b   1.000
_cell.length_c   1.000
_cell.angle_alpha   90.00
_cell.angle_beta   90.00
_cell.angle_gamma   90.00
#
_symmetry.space_group_name_H-M   'P 1'
#
loop_
_entity.id
_entity.type
_entity.pdbx_description
1 polymer ?
#
loop_
_entity_poly.entity_id
_entity_poly.type
_entity_poly.pdbx_seq_one_letter_code
_entity_poly.pdbx_strand_id
1 'polypeptide(L)'
;MNVEIRRRRFASVVGADIEFERIGTGYLFTEGPLWHPHERFLLFTDIPGNCINRWSREQGVTTFRRPSQMANGLTYDRRGRLIACEHATSRVTRTEPGGAITVLASHFDRKALNSPNDVVVKRDGAIYFTDPPYGRVEFYGVPRPQELTFQGVYRLEPDGGALTLLVDDFDRPNGLCFSPDERRLFVNDTNRGHIRVFDVGPNGTLTNGRVWAETQGEGKGVPDGMKIDSEGHLYCTGPGGIHVFDPEAACLGVIRVPEDTANFTWGDDDLRSLFIAASTSLYRVRVQVPGRPVF
;
A
#
# COMPACT_ATOMS: atom_id res chain seq x y z
N MET A 1 -14.38 -5.18 21.61
CA MET A 1 -13.41 -6.17 21.14
C MET A 1 -12.74 -5.60 19.90
N ASN A 2 -11.41 -5.65 19.85
CA ASN A 2 -10.61 -5.08 18.75
C ASN A 2 -10.52 -6.01 17.53
N VAL A 3 -11.18 -7.17 17.59
CA VAL A 3 -11.28 -8.13 16.49
C VAL A 3 -12.72 -8.60 16.31
N GLU A 4 -13.08 -8.86 15.06
CA GLU A 4 -14.27 -9.60 14.65
C GLU A 4 -13.80 -10.94 14.07
N ILE A 5 -14.10 -12.05 14.77
CA ILE A 5 -13.71 -13.39 14.33
C ILE A 5 -14.87 -14.01 13.55
N ARG A 6 -14.69 -14.21 12.23
CA ARG A 6 -15.68 -14.90 11.37
C ARG A 6 -15.36 -16.38 11.23
N ARG A 7 -14.09 -16.76 11.33
CA ARG A 7 -13.60 -18.14 11.25
C ARG A 7 -12.53 -18.41 12.30
N ARG A 8 -12.51 -19.64 12.85
CA ARG A 8 -11.57 -20.05 13.92
C ARG A 8 -10.10 -19.80 13.60
N ARG A 9 -9.70 -19.95 12.32
CA ARG A 9 -8.32 -19.73 11.84
C ARG A 9 -7.84 -18.29 12.02
N PHE A 10 -8.72 -17.31 12.17
CA PHE A 10 -8.31 -15.92 12.41
C PHE A 10 -7.43 -15.77 13.66
N ALA A 11 -7.77 -16.47 14.75
CA ALA A 11 -7.04 -16.36 16.00
C ALA A 11 -5.59 -16.87 15.93
N SER A 12 -5.30 -17.85 15.07
CA SER A 12 -3.93 -18.31 14.82
C SER A 12 -3.15 -17.40 13.88
N VAL A 13 -3.82 -16.50 13.15
CA VAL A 13 -3.21 -15.59 12.18
C VAL A 13 -2.94 -14.21 12.79
N VAL A 14 -3.96 -13.64 13.42
CA VAL A 14 -3.92 -12.31 14.04
C VAL A 14 -3.79 -12.42 15.56
N GLY A 15 -4.59 -13.27 16.19
CA GLY A 15 -4.77 -13.33 17.64
C GLY A 15 -6.25 -13.31 18.01
N ALA A 16 -6.60 -13.91 19.15
CA ALA A 16 -7.99 -13.90 19.65
C ALA A 16 -8.37 -12.56 20.31
N ASP A 17 -7.37 -11.81 20.76
CA ASP A 17 -7.47 -10.43 21.23
C ASP A 17 -6.18 -9.70 20.84
N ILE A 18 -6.30 -8.39 20.65
CA ILE A 18 -5.18 -7.53 20.24
C ILE A 18 -5.27 -6.17 20.95
N GLU A 19 -4.10 -5.59 21.21
CA GLU A 19 -3.98 -4.29 21.85
C GLU A 19 -3.26 -3.32 20.91
N PHE A 20 -3.85 -2.13 20.73
CA PHE A 20 -3.28 -1.07 19.91
C PHE A 20 -2.39 -0.16 20.74
N GLU A 21 -1.14 -0.01 20.32
CA GLU A 21 -0.24 1.06 20.77
C GLU A 21 -0.36 2.23 19.77
N ARG A 22 -0.85 3.40 20.21
CA ARG A 22 -0.80 4.61 19.38
C ARG A 22 0.58 5.24 19.49
N ILE A 23 1.36 5.16 18.43
CA ILE A 23 2.78 5.59 18.39
C ILE A 23 2.99 6.96 17.74
N GLY A 24 1.95 7.55 17.14
CA GLY A 24 1.94 8.91 16.60
C GLY A 24 0.52 9.41 16.36
N THR A 25 0.31 10.73 16.39
CA THR A 25 -0.98 11.38 16.11
C THR A 25 -0.78 12.85 15.72
N GLY A 26 -1.85 13.50 15.24
CA GLY A 26 -1.84 14.90 14.82
C GLY A 26 -1.52 15.11 13.34
N TYR A 27 -1.67 14.07 12.52
CA TYR A 27 -1.49 14.12 11.06
C TYR A 27 -2.80 14.51 10.36
N LEU A 28 -2.71 14.87 9.08
CA LEU A 28 -3.90 15.17 8.28
C LEU A 28 -4.46 13.91 7.63
N PHE A 29 -3.61 13.11 6.98
CA PHE A 29 -4.00 11.80 6.44
C PHE A 29 -2.75 10.93 6.23
N THR A 30 -2.59 9.92 7.10
CA THR A 30 -1.45 9.00 7.07
C THR A 30 -1.62 7.90 6.02
N GLU A 31 -0.56 7.61 5.30
CA GLU A 31 -0.50 6.59 4.24
C GLU A 31 0.92 5.99 4.13
N GLY A 32 1.12 5.10 3.16
CA GLY A 32 2.39 4.55 2.70
C GLY A 32 3.34 4.05 3.81
N PRO A 33 2.88 3.35 4.87
CA PRO A 33 3.78 2.85 5.89
C PRO A 33 4.73 1.79 5.30
N LEU A 34 6.02 1.95 5.54
CA LEU A 34 7.09 1.14 4.96
C LEU A 34 8.19 0.89 5.99
N TRP A 35 8.34 -0.36 6.43
CA TRP A 35 9.39 -0.75 7.36
C TRP A 35 10.71 -0.97 6.64
N HIS A 36 11.79 -0.41 7.19
CA HIS A 36 13.16 -0.70 6.77
C HIS A 36 13.75 -1.85 7.60
N PRO A 37 13.91 -3.07 7.05
CA PRO A 37 14.26 -4.26 7.83
C PRO A 37 15.66 -4.22 8.44
N HIS A 38 16.62 -3.54 7.80
CA HIS A 38 18.00 -3.48 8.29
C HIS A 38 18.25 -2.33 9.28
N GLU A 39 17.83 -1.12 8.95
CA GLU A 39 17.99 0.08 9.77
C GLU A 39 16.88 0.30 10.83
N ARG A 40 15.86 -0.56 10.85
CA ARG A 40 14.85 -0.66 11.94
C ARG A 40 14.09 0.63 12.22
N PHE A 41 13.60 1.26 11.15
CA PHE A 41 12.66 2.37 11.25
C PHE A 41 11.51 2.17 10.28
N LEU A 42 10.40 2.83 10.58
CA LEU A 42 9.24 2.93 9.72
C LEU A 42 9.28 4.28 8.99
N LEU A 43 9.04 4.31 7.68
CA LEU A 43 8.60 5.50 6.98
C LEU A 43 7.08 5.47 6.83
N PHE A 44 6.44 6.62 6.83
CA PHE A 44 5.03 6.76 6.47
C PHE A 44 4.77 8.17 5.95
N THR A 45 3.74 8.34 5.13
CA THR A 45 3.41 9.63 4.54
C THR A 45 2.30 10.32 5.32
N ASP A 46 2.31 11.65 5.30
CA ASP A 46 1.15 12.48 5.61
C ASP A 46 0.86 13.28 4.34
N ILE A 47 -0.11 12.82 3.54
CA ILE A 47 -0.31 13.28 2.15
C ILE A 47 -0.62 14.78 2.13
N PRO A 48 -1.65 15.29 2.84
CA PRO A 48 -1.97 16.71 2.86
C PRO A 48 -0.91 17.51 3.63
N GLY A 49 -0.23 16.86 4.57
CA GLY A 49 0.93 17.43 5.28
C GLY A 49 2.18 17.58 4.42
N ASN A 50 2.19 17.05 3.18
CA ASN A 50 3.30 17.09 2.22
C ASN A 50 4.63 16.64 2.84
N CYS A 51 4.58 15.53 3.57
CA CYS A 51 5.68 15.02 4.38
C CYS A 51 5.83 13.51 4.27
N ILE A 52 7.07 13.03 4.27
CA ILE A 52 7.41 11.66 4.67
C ILE A 52 7.97 11.76 6.08
N ASN A 53 7.36 11.04 7.02
CA ASN A 53 7.77 10.93 8.40
C ASN A 53 8.57 9.63 8.61
N ARG A 54 9.40 9.61 9.65
CA ARG A 54 10.15 8.45 10.12
C ARG A 54 9.78 8.18 11.57
N TRP A 55 9.49 6.93 11.90
CA TRP A 55 9.37 6.47 13.28
C TRP A 55 10.46 5.46 13.60
N SER A 56 11.08 5.61 14.76
CA SER A 56 11.94 4.57 15.36
C SER A 56 11.67 4.47 16.84
N ARG A 57 11.96 3.31 17.44
CA ARG A 57 11.76 3.10 18.89
C ARG A 57 12.57 4.10 19.75
N GLU A 58 13.75 4.50 19.27
CA GLU A 58 14.64 5.42 20.00
C GLU A 58 14.19 6.87 19.91
N GLN A 59 13.83 7.34 18.70
CA GLN A 59 13.60 8.77 18.45
C GLN A 59 12.12 9.16 18.40
N GLY A 60 11.20 8.20 18.44
CA GLY A 60 9.80 8.45 18.13
C GLY A 60 9.64 8.91 16.67
N VAL A 61 8.67 9.79 16.42
CA VAL A 61 8.39 10.32 15.07
C VAL A 61 9.25 11.57 14.80
N THR A 62 9.95 11.57 13.67
CA THR A 62 10.68 12.71 13.11
C THR A 62 10.32 12.92 11.63
N THR A 63 10.66 14.07 11.07
CA THR A 63 10.50 14.33 9.62
C THR A 63 11.64 13.67 8.85
N PHE A 64 11.32 12.85 7.85
CA PHE A 64 12.29 12.30 6.91
C PHE A 64 12.48 13.20 5.69
N ARG A 65 11.37 13.72 5.12
CA ARG A 65 11.40 14.62 3.96
C ARG A 65 10.22 15.58 3.95
N ARG A 66 10.50 16.86 3.74
CA ARG A 66 9.51 17.92 3.50
C ARG A 66 10.13 19.01 2.59
N PRO A 67 9.51 19.38 1.45
CA PRO A 67 8.28 18.81 0.90
C PRO A 67 8.48 17.40 0.34
N SER A 68 7.45 16.57 0.38
CA SER A 68 7.45 15.21 -0.21
C SER A 68 6.79 15.13 -1.59
N GLN A 69 6.28 16.24 -2.11
CA GLN A 69 5.40 16.29 -3.29
C GLN A 69 4.09 15.51 -3.09
N MET A 70 3.56 15.57 -1.87
CA MET A 70 2.37 14.83 -1.44
C MET A 70 2.55 13.34 -1.75
N ALA A 71 3.70 12.80 -1.34
CA ALA A 71 3.98 11.37 -1.45
C ALA A 71 2.87 10.55 -0.79
N ASN A 72 2.45 9.47 -1.44
CA ASN A 72 1.45 8.52 -0.96
C ASN A 72 2.13 7.17 -0.68
N GLY A 73 1.94 6.16 -1.53
CA GLY A 73 2.52 4.83 -1.39
C GLY A 73 4.04 4.85 -1.49
N LEU A 74 4.69 4.05 -0.63
CA LEU A 74 6.13 3.90 -0.54
C LEU A 74 6.52 2.43 -0.66
N THR A 75 7.65 2.16 -1.30
CA THR A 75 8.29 0.85 -1.26
C THR A 75 9.81 0.98 -1.39
N TYR A 76 10.54 -0.12 -1.25
CA TYR A 76 11.96 -0.16 -1.57
C TYR A 76 12.19 -0.98 -2.83
N ASP A 77 13.13 -0.56 -3.66
CA ASP A 77 13.67 -1.43 -4.68
C ASP A 77 14.59 -2.51 -4.08
N ARG A 78 15.05 -3.43 -4.94
CA ARG A 78 15.91 -4.56 -4.53
C ARG A 78 17.29 -4.14 -4.01
N ARG A 79 17.63 -2.85 -4.04
CA ARG A 79 18.86 -2.27 -3.49
C ARG A 79 18.60 -1.41 -2.26
N GLY A 80 17.38 -1.41 -1.71
CA GLY A 80 17.00 -0.60 -0.55
C GLY A 80 16.78 0.88 -0.86
N ARG A 81 16.67 1.26 -2.15
CA ARG A 81 16.37 2.65 -2.52
C ARG A 81 14.87 2.91 -2.42
N LEU A 82 14.49 4.01 -1.78
CA LEU A 82 13.09 4.39 -1.59
C LEU A 82 12.45 4.74 -2.93
N ILE A 83 11.36 4.06 -3.28
CA ILE A 83 10.43 4.43 -4.35
C ILE A 83 9.20 5.07 -3.72
N ALA A 84 8.74 6.17 -4.32
CA ALA A 84 7.56 6.90 -3.86
C ALA A 84 6.60 7.21 -5.02
N CYS A 85 5.31 7.11 -4.73
CA CYS A 85 4.23 7.64 -5.55
C CYS A 85 3.93 9.09 -5.14
N GLU A 86 4.05 10.05 -6.06
CA GLU A 86 3.88 11.48 -5.78
C GLU A 86 2.58 12.02 -6.39
N HIS A 87 1.63 12.40 -5.55
CA HIS A 87 0.35 12.94 -6.01
C HIS A 87 0.48 14.34 -6.63
N ALA A 88 1.32 15.22 -6.08
CA ALA A 88 1.39 16.62 -6.56
C ALA A 88 2.01 16.74 -7.95
N THR A 89 2.93 15.83 -8.30
CA THR A 89 3.71 15.88 -9.53
C THR A 89 3.29 14.84 -10.58
N SER A 90 2.38 13.91 -10.23
CA SER A 90 2.01 12.74 -11.05
C SER A 90 3.20 11.85 -11.41
N ARG A 91 4.01 11.48 -10.41
CA ARG A 91 5.27 10.75 -10.66
C ARG A 91 5.41 9.50 -9.79
N VAL A 92 6.13 8.54 -10.34
CA VAL A 92 6.84 7.52 -9.53
C VAL A 92 8.29 7.93 -9.51
N THR A 93 8.86 8.10 -8.32
CA THR A 93 10.24 8.55 -8.12
C THR A 93 11.05 7.57 -7.31
N ARG A 94 12.38 7.65 -7.43
CA ARG A 94 13.35 6.91 -6.63
C ARG A 94 14.31 7.86 -5.96
N THR A 95 14.57 7.62 -4.69
CA THR A 95 15.61 8.32 -3.93
C THR A 95 16.93 7.58 -4.09
N GLU A 96 17.88 8.23 -4.76
CA GLU A 96 19.24 7.70 -4.93
C GLU A 96 20.06 7.86 -3.65
N PRO A 97 21.17 7.12 -3.50
CA PRO A 97 22.16 7.38 -2.46
C PRO A 97 22.56 8.86 -2.45
N GLY A 98 22.56 9.48 -1.25
CA GLY A 98 22.78 10.91 -1.09
C GLY A 98 21.52 11.79 -1.21
N GLY A 99 20.36 11.21 -1.50
CA GLY A 99 19.06 11.88 -1.41
C GLY A 99 18.56 12.53 -2.70
N ALA A 100 19.32 12.44 -3.81
CA ALA A 100 18.87 12.91 -5.11
C ALA A 100 17.62 12.13 -5.58
N ILE A 101 16.74 12.80 -6.32
CA ILE A 101 15.48 12.21 -6.80
C ILE A 101 15.55 11.94 -8.29
N THR A 102 15.41 10.67 -8.67
CA THR A 102 15.25 10.22 -10.06
C THR A 102 13.77 10.03 -10.35
N VAL A 103 13.27 10.61 -11.44
CA VAL A 103 11.91 10.34 -11.94
C VAL A 103 11.94 9.04 -12.73
N LEU A 104 11.17 8.05 -12.28
CA LEU A 104 11.08 6.74 -12.94
C LEU A 104 9.92 6.69 -13.94
N ALA A 105 8.79 7.30 -13.61
CA ALA A 105 7.65 7.43 -14.50
C ALA A 105 6.91 8.74 -14.23
N SER A 106 6.35 9.34 -15.28
CA SER A 106 5.55 10.57 -15.18
C SER A 106 4.47 10.69 -16.26
N HIS A 107 4.68 10.03 -17.41
CA HIS A 107 3.77 10.07 -18.55
C HIS A 107 3.59 8.67 -19.15
N PHE A 108 2.42 8.43 -19.74
CA PHE A 108 2.12 7.30 -20.60
C PHE A 108 1.51 7.84 -21.90
N ASP A 109 2.01 7.42 -23.06
CA ASP A 109 1.60 7.93 -24.38
C ASP A 109 1.56 9.47 -24.47
N ARG A 110 2.59 10.14 -23.92
CA ARG A 110 2.75 11.61 -23.85
C ARG A 110 1.73 12.33 -22.97
N LYS A 111 0.86 11.61 -22.26
CA LYS A 111 -0.09 12.16 -21.30
C LYS A 111 0.43 11.95 -19.88
N ALA A 112 0.27 12.95 -19.01
CA ALA A 112 0.64 12.81 -17.62
C ALA A 112 -0.14 11.64 -16.97
N LEU A 113 0.55 10.84 -16.15
CA LEU A 113 -0.10 9.87 -15.26
C LEU A 113 -1.16 10.57 -14.41
N ASN A 114 -2.18 9.85 -13.94
CA ASN A 114 -3.24 10.44 -13.12
C ASN A 114 -2.66 11.01 -11.82
N SER A 115 -2.27 10.12 -10.92
CA SER A 115 -1.61 10.39 -9.65
C SER A 115 -1.29 9.03 -9.05
N PRO A 116 -0.09 8.48 -9.32
CA PRO A 116 0.31 7.17 -8.80
C PRO A 116 0.02 7.07 -7.31
N ASN A 117 -0.55 5.95 -6.86
CA ASN A 117 -1.13 5.84 -5.52
C ASN A 117 -0.39 4.85 -4.62
N ASP A 118 -0.42 3.56 -4.94
CA ASP A 118 0.38 2.54 -4.25
C ASP A 118 1.34 1.82 -5.21
N VAL A 119 2.42 1.23 -4.67
CA VAL A 119 3.53 0.68 -5.46
C VAL A 119 4.18 -0.53 -4.79
N VAL A 120 4.49 -1.55 -5.58
CA VAL A 120 5.23 -2.73 -5.16
C VAL A 120 6.35 -3.07 -6.15
N VAL A 121 7.46 -3.60 -5.63
CA VAL A 121 8.56 -4.09 -6.45
C VAL A 121 8.55 -5.61 -6.45
N LYS A 122 8.60 -6.22 -7.62
CA LYS A 122 8.69 -7.67 -7.82
C LYS A 122 10.14 -8.16 -7.59
N ARG A 123 10.37 -9.46 -7.35
CA ARG A 123 11.73 -10.02 -7.10
C ARG A 123 12.72 -9.76 -8.25
N ASP A 124 12.23 -9.67 -9.48
CA ASP A 124 13.05 -9.33 -10.66
C ASP A 124 13.36 -7.82 -10.78
N GLY A 125 12.88 -7.01 -9.84
CA GLY A 125 13.09 -5.56 -9.81
C GLY A 125 12.06 -4.75 -10.61
N ALA A 126 11.12 -5.40 -11.32
CA ALA A 126 10.05 -4.68 -11.99
C ALA A 126 9.13 -4.01 -10.97
N ILE A 127 8.69 -2.79 -11.27
CA ILE A 127 7.88 -1.95 -10.39
C ILE A 127 6.45 -1.99 -10.90
N TYR A 128 5.48 -2.27 -10.03
CA TYR A 128 4.06 -2.25 -10.34
C TYR A 128 3.40 -1.19 -9.49
N PHE A 129 2.53 -0.38 -10.08
CA PHE A 129 1.84 0.68 -9.35
C PHE A 129 0.44 0.92 -9.92
N THR A 130 -0.43 1.50 -9.09
CA THR A 130 -1.77 1.93 -9.46
C THR A 130 -1.81 3.43 -9.73
N ASP A 131 -2.65 3.85 -10.67
CA ASP A 131 -2.75 5.25 -11.10
C ASP A 131 -4.21 5.77 -11.10
N PRO A 132 -4.88 5.81 -9.94
CA PRO A 132 -6.17 6.48 -9.76
C PRO A 132 -5.99 8.02 -9.76
N PRO A 133 -7.07 8.83 -9.82
CA PRO A 133 -6.97 10.28 -9.88
C PRO A 133 -7.12 11.00 -8.53
N TYR A 134 -6.91 10.32 -7.39
CA TYR A 134 -7.07 10.93 -6.07
C TYR A 134 -6.20 12.18 -5.89
N GLY A 135 -4.97 12.18 -6.41
CA GLY A 135 -4.06 13.33 -6.35
C GLY A 135 -4.42 14.51 -7.28
N ARG A 136 -5.58 14.47 -7.94
CA ARG A 136 -6.11 15.54 -8.80
C ARG A 136 -7.25 16.34 -8.18
N VAL A 137 -7.60 16.05 -6.93
CA VAL A 137 -8.54 16.85 -6.14
C VAL A 137 -7.82 17.51 -4.97
N GLU A 138 -8.45 18.54 -4.41
CA GLU A 138 -7.98 19.19 -3.18
C GLU A 138 -7.90 18.18 -2.02
N PHE A 139 -7.14 18.51 -0.98
CA PHE A 139 -6.81 17.66 0.16
C PHE A 139 -5.82 16.51 -0.16
N TYR A 140 -6.10 15.68 -1.15
CA TYR A 140 -5.23 14.55 -1.51
C TYR A 140 -4.15 14.89 -2.54
N GLY A 141 -4.25 16.05 -3.21
CA GLY A 141 -3.29 16.47 -4.21
C GLY A 141 -3.47 17.91 -4.67
N VAL A 142 -3.11 18.17 -5.93
CA VAL A 142 -3.23 19.48 -6.57
C VAL A 142 -4.38 19.43 -7.59
N PRO A 143 -5.43 20.25 -7.46
CA PRO A 143 -6.54 20.29 -8.42
C PRO A 143 -6.06 20.49 -9.86
N ARG A 144 -6.29 19.50 -10.74
CA ARG A 144 -5.98 19.60 -12.18
C ARG A 144 -6.72 18.54 -13.02
N PRO A 145 -7.15 18.84 -14.26
CA PRO A 145 -7.86 17.88 -15.11
C PRO A 145 -7.05 16.63 -15.42
N GLN A 146 -7.67 15.44 -15.46
CA GLN A 146 -7.05 14.22 -15.99
C GLN A 146 -6.71 14.34 -17.47
N GLU A 147 -5.57 13.75 -17.89
CA GLU A 147 -5.21 13.65 -19.31
C GLU A 147 -5.50 12.24 -19.88
N LEU A 148 -5.29 11.21 -19.05
CA LEU A 148 -5.70 9.84 -19.33
C LEU A 148 -7.21 9.70 -19.10
N THR A 149 -7.87 8.91 -19.95
CA THR A 149 -9.32 8.67 -19.88
C THR A 149 -9.70 7.43 -19.07
N PHE A 150 -8.72 6.83 -18.39
CA PHE A 150 -8.85 5.57 -17.64
C PHE A 150 -8.01 5.62 -16.36
N GLN A 151 -8.15 4.60 -15.50
CA GLN A 151 -7.36 4.41 -14.29
C GLN A 151 -6.60 3.09 -14.41
N GLY A 152 -5.27 3.18 -14.52
CA GLY A 152 -4.44 2.05 -14.92
C GLY A 152 -3.72 1.37 -13.77
N VAL A 153 -3.37 0.10 -14.01
CA VAL A 153 -2.27 -0.58 -13.31
C VAL A 153 -1.12 -0.71 -14.29
N TYR A 154 0.06 -0.27 -13.89
CA TYR A 154 1.23 -0.21 -14.74
C TYR A 154 2.33 -1.14 -14.26
N ARG A 155 3.16 -1.60 -15.20
CA ARG A 155 4.47 -2.20 -14.96
C ARG A 155 5.54 -1.29 -15.52
N LEU A 156 6.54 -0.99 -14.72
CA LEU A 156 7.75 -0.31 -15.12
C LEU A 156 8.94 -1.26 -15.00
N GLU A 157 9.78 -1.30 -16.03
CA GLU A 157 11.02 -2.06 -15.99
C GLU A 157 11.97 -1.56 -14.88
N PRO A 158 12.86 -2.43 -14.36
CA PRO A 158 13.88 -2.01 -13.42
C PRO A 158 14.64 -0.77 -13.91
N ASP A 159 15.04 0.08 -12.97
CA ASP A 159 15.80 1.29 -13.25
C ASP A 159 15.13 2.35 -14.16
N GLY A 160 13.81 2.28 -14.38
CA GLY A 160 13.05 3.31 -15.08
C GLY A 160 13.02 3.13 -16.60
N GLY A 161 13.07 1.87 -17.07
CA GLY A 161 12.96 1.51 -18.49
C GLY A 161 11.55 1.66 -19.04
N ALA A 162 11.07 0.67 -19.81
CA ALA A 162 9.77 0.75 -20.45
C ALA A 162 8.61 0.77 -19.43
N LEU A 163 7.67 1.71 -19.61
CA LEU A 163 6.39 1.74 -18.90
C LEU A 163 5.31 1.07 -19.73
N THR A 164 4.65 0.06 -19.17
CA THR A 164 3.60 -0.73 -19.82
C THR A 164 2.30 -0.62 -19.04
N LEU A 165 1.20 -0.28 -19.72
CA LEU A 165 -0.14 -0.41 -19.18
C LEU A 165 -0.54 -1.89 -19.16
N LEU A 166 -0.94 -2.41 -18.01
CA LEU A 166 -1.33 -3.81 -17.85
C LEU A 166 -2.84 -4.00 -17.96
N VAL A 167 -3.61 -3.14 -17.30
CA VAL A 167 -5.08 -3.16 -17.23
C VAL A 167 -5.60 -1.75 -16.92
N ASP A 168 -6.77 -1.40 -17.45
CA ASP A 168 -7.37 -0.06 -17.38
C ASP A 168 -8.88 -0.04 -17.08
N ASP A 169 -9.44 -1.20 -16.70
CA ASP A 169 -10.88 -1.44 -16.49
C ASP A 169 -11.33 -1.31 -15.01
N PHE A 170 -10.50 -0.68 -14.17
CA PHE A 170 -10.80 -0.32 -12.78
C PHE A 170 -11.53 1.02 -12.68
N ASP A 171 -12.33 1.21 -11.64
CA ASP A 171 -12.88 2.53 -11.29
C ASP A 171 -11.90 3.34 -10.43
N ARG A 172 -11.37 2.73 -9.37
CA ARG A 172 -10.32 3.29 -8.51
C ARG A 172 -9.32 2.21 -8.08
N PRO A 173 -8.35 1.83 -8.95
CA PRO A 173 -7.30 0.90 -8.55
C PRO A 173 -6.47 1.54 -7.44
N ASN A 174 -6.25 0.83 -6.34
CA ASN A 174 -5.59 1.41 -5.17
C ASN A 174 -4.45 0.51 -4.65
N GLY A 175 -4.61 -0.19 -3.52
CA GLY A 175 -3.58 -1.11 -3.04
C GLY A 175 -3.33 -2.27 -3.99
N LEU A 176 -2.10 -2.79 -3.99
CA LEU A 176 -1.69 -3.95 -4.76
C LEU A 176 -0.64 -4.78 -4.04
N CYS A 177 -0.67 -6.10 -4.21
CA CYS A 177 0.37 -6.99 -3.69
C CYS A 177 0.46 -8.30 -4.48
N PHE A 178 1.66 -8.89 -4.51
CA PHE A 178 1.88 -10.19 -5.12
C PHE A 178 1.61 -11.33 -4.14
N SER A 179 1.19 -12.50 -4.66
CA SER A 179 1.28 -13.75 -3.91
C SER A 179 2.73 -14.06 -3.49
N PRO A 180 2.96 -14.95 -2.50
CA PRO A 180 4.32 -15.28 -2.04
C PRO A 180 5.27 -15.74 -3.15
N ASP A 181 4.74 -16.47 -4.14
CA ASP A 181 5.42 -16.98 -5.33
C ASP A 181 5.42 -16.02 -6.53
N GLU A 182 4.81 -14.83 -6.38
CA GLU A 182 4.63 -13.80 -7.42
C GLU A 182 3.91 -14.25 -8.70
N ARG A 183 3.19 -15.38 -8.64
CA ARG A 183 2.40 -15.88 -9.78
C ARG A 183 1.03 -15.22 -9.89
N ARG A 184 0.58 -14.57 -8.83
CA ARG A 184 -0.67 -13.81 -8.79
C ARG A 184 -0.39 -12.37 -8.35
N LEU A 185 -1.03 -11.41 -9.00
CA LEU A 185 -1.11 -10.03 -8.55
C LEU A 185 -2.53 -9.74 -8.10
N PHE A 186 -2.67 -9.25 -6.89
CA PHE A 186 -3.93 -8.72 -6.37
C PHE A 186 -3.92 -7.20 -6.53
N VAL A 187 -5.05 -6.63 -6.93
CA VAL A 187 -5.30 -5.18 -6.96
C VAL A 187 -6.71 -4.93 -6.47
N ASN A 188 -6.90 -4.01 -5.51
CA ASN A 188 -8.26 -3.65 -5.08
C ASN A 188 -8.82 -2.47 -5.87
N ASP A 189 -10.14 -2.36 -5.88
CA ASP A 189 -10.89 -1.28 -6.50
C ASP A 189 -11.73 -0.60 -5.41
N THR A 190 -11.27 0.56 -4.95
CA THR A 190 -11.85 1.26 -3.80
C THR A 190 -13.34 1.52 -3.96
N ASN A 191 -13.76 2.00 -5.14
CA ASN A 191 -15.15 2.38 -5.39
C ASN A 191 -16.05 1.17 -5.63
N ARG A 192 -15.51 0.07 -6.15
CA ARG A 192 -16.28 -1.17 -6.35
C ARG A 192 -16.28 -2.09 -5.13
N GLY A 193 -15.48 -1.80 -4.09
CA GLY A 193 -15.49 -2.55 -2.84
C GLY A 193 -14.90 -3.96 -2.94
N HIS A 194 -14.08 -4.23 -3.96
CA HIS A 194 -13.57 -5.57 -4.25
C HIS A 194 -12.07 -5.64 -4.43
N ILE A 195 -11.55 -6.87 -4.37
CA ILE A 195 -10.17 -7.23 -4.68
C ILE A 195 -10.21 -8.09 -5.93
N ARG A 196 -9.48 -7.69 -6.97
CA ARG A 196 -9.27 -8.49 -8.19
C ARG A 196 -7.95 -9.24 -8.09
N VAL A 197 -7.89 -10.41 -8.74
CA VAL A 197 -6.67 -11.20 -8.90
C VAL A 197 -6.40 -11.45 -10.37
N PHE A 198 -5.12 -11.44 -10.74
CA PHE A 198 -4.61 -11.72 -12.07
C PHE A 198 -3.51 -12.77 -12.01
N ASP A 199 -3.41 -13.59 -13.04
CA ASP A 199 -2.27 -14.47 -13.25
C ASP A 199 -1.14 -13.66 -13.89
N VAL A 200 0.07 -13.77 -13.33
CA VAL A 200 1.27 -13.03 -13.75
C VAL A 200 2.06 -13.89 -14.73
N GLY A 201 2.15 -13.45 -15.98
CA GLY A 201 2.91 -14.11 -17.02
C GLY A 201 4.43 -13.95 -16.86
N PRO A 202 5.25 -14.75 -17.57
CA PRO A 202 6.71 -14.67 -17.49
C PRO A 202 7.30 -13.29 -17.78
N ASN A 203 6.63 -12.52 -18.65
CA ASN A 203 7.04 -11.16 -19.03
C ASN A 203 6.40 -10.07 -18.16
N GLY A 204 5.69 -10.45 -17.08
CA GLY A 204 4.97 -9.53 -16.20
C GLY A 204 3.59 -9.07 -16.71
N THR A 205 3.08 -9.68 -17.79
CA THR A 205 1.72 -9.45 -18.28
C THR A 205 0.68 -9.97 -17.29
N LEU A 206 -0.50 -9.36 -17.27
CA LEU A 206 -1.63 -9.80 -16.44
C LEU A 206 -2.69 -10.48 -17.30
N THR A 207 -3.17 -11.63 -16.86
CA THR A 207 -4.22 -12.39 -17.54
C THR A 207 -5.24 -12.95 -16.54
N ASN A 208 -6.36 -13.50 -17.01
CA ASN A 208 -7.38 -14.16 -16.19
C ASN A 208 -7.90 -13.31 -15.00
N GLY A 209 -8.03 -12.00 -15.24
CA GLY A 209 -8.52 -11.03 -14.26
C GLY A 209 -9.93 -11.37 -13.81
N ARG A 210 -10.14 -11.48 -12.49
CA ARG A 210 -11.45 -11.78 -11.90
C ARG A 210 -11.55 -11.18 -10.49
N VAL A 211 -12.79 -10.97 -10.02
CA VAL A 211 -13.02 -10.67 -8.60
C VAL A 211 -12.58 -11.88 -7.78
N TRP A 212 -11.75 -11.64 -6.77
CA TRP A 212 -11.24 -12.64 -5.85
C TRP A 212 -12.03 -12.61 -4.54
N ALA A 213 -12.18 -11.42 -3.95
CA ALA A 213 -12.93 -11.21 -2.71
C ALA A 213 -13.58 -9.82 -2.70
N GLU A 214 -14.55 -9.63 -1.81
CA GLU A 214 -15.15 -8.33 -1.49
C GLU A 214 -14.90 -8.00 -0.02
N THR A 215 -14.62 -6.74 0.30
CA THR A 215 -14.48 -6.29 1.70
C THR A 215 -15.84 -5.87 2.23
N GLN A 216 -16.64 -6.84 2.68
CA GLN A 216 -17.97 -6.59 3.21
C GLN A 216 -17.98 -6.52 4.74
N GLY A 217 -18.67 -5.51 5.29
CA GLY A 217 -18.83 -5.34 6.73
C GLY A 217 -19.56 -4.05 7.07
N GLU A 218 -19.72 -3.81 8.37
CA GLU A 218 -20.27 -2.58 8.92
C GLU A 218 -19.15 -1.60 9.32
N GLY A 219 -19.49 -0.32 9.39
CA GLY A 219 -18.57 0.74 9.74
C GLY A 219 -18.02 1.50 8.54
N LYS A 220 -17.17 2.48 8.81
CA LYS A 220 -16.50 3.28 7.78
C LYS A 220 -15.27 2.56 7.24
N GLY A 221 -14.78 3.02 6.10
CA GLY A 221 -13.61 2.45 5.42
C GLY A 221 -13.95 1.79 4.09
N VAL A 222 -12.92 1.61 3.26
CA VAL A 222 -12.99 1.11 1.89
C VAL A 222 -11.72 0.29 1.60
N PRO A 223 -11.69 -0.57 0.56
CA PRO A 223 -10.44 -1.14 0.07
C PRO A 223 -9.44 -0.05 -0.30
N ASP A 224 -8.30 -0.06 0.37
CA ASP A 224 -7.22 0.92 0.18
C ASP A 224 -5.85 0.20 0.24
N GLY A 225 -5.04 0.34 1.28
CA GLY A 225 -3.83 -0.45 1.46
C GLY A 225 -4.10 -1.95 1.63
N MET A 226 -3.30 -2.78 0.92
CA MET A 226 -3.34 -4.23 1.08
C MET A 226 -1.98 -4.91 0.93
N LYS A 227 -1.78 -6.00 1.67
CA LYS A 227 -0.52 -6.75 1.70
C LYS A 227 -0.77 -8.22 2.06
N ILE A 228 0.22 -9.07 1.83
CA ILE A 228 0.14 -10.51 2.13
C ILE A 228 1.18 -10.89 3.18
N ASP A 229 0.80 -11.74 4.12
CA ASP A 229 1.71 -12.26 5.13
C ASP A 229 2.60 -13.42 4.59
N SER A 230 3.46 -13.97 5.44
CA SER A 230 4.39 -15.05 5.09
C SER A 230 3.71 -16.40 4.80
N GLU A 231 2.46 -16.60 5.24
CA GLU A 231 1.68 -17.82 5.04
C GLU A 231 0.65 -17.69 3.90
N GLY A 232 0.56 -16.51 3.28
CA GLY A 232 -0.32 -16.25 2.15
C GLY A 232 -1.69 -15.70 2.52
N HIS A 233 -1.92 -15.27 3.76
CA HIS A 233 -3.16 -14.57 4.12
C HIS A 233 -3.08 -13.13 3.62
N LEU A 234 -4.10 -12.71 2.88
CA LEU A 234 -4.20 -11.36 2.34
C LEU A 234 -4.92 -10.48 3.34
N TYR A 235 -4.32 -9.35 3.68
CA TYR A 235 -4.90 -8.30 4.51
C TYR A 235 -5.26 -7.14 3.59
N CYS A 236 -6.46 -6.57 3.76
CA CYS A 236 -6.91 -5.40 3.02
C CYS A 236 -7.72 -4.50 3.96
N THR A 237 -7.49 -3.19 3.91
CA THR A 237 -8.41 -2.25 4.56
C THR A 237 -9.81 -2.37 3.95
N GLY A 238 -10.83 -1.95 4.70
CA GLY A 238 -12.22 -2.06 4.29
C GLY A 238 -13.16 -1.52 5.38
N PRO A 239 -14.48 -1.70 5.21
CA PRO A 239 -15.46 -1.32 6.21
C PRO A 239 -15.13 -1.94 7.58
N GLY A 240 -14.98 -1.08 8.59
CA GLY A 240 -14.73 -1.47 9.97
C GLY A 240 -13.28 -1.82 10.33
N GLY A 241 -12.33 -1.73 9.39
CA GLY A 241 -10.90 -1.92 9.66
C GLY A 241 -10.18 -2.80 8.62
N ILE A 242 -9.31 -3.71 9.06
CA ILE A 242 -8.49 -4.53 8.16
C ILE A 242 -9.08 -5.95 8.08
N HIS A 243 -9.55 -6.32 6.89
CA HIS A 243 -10.09 -7.64 6.57
C HIS A 243 -8.96 -8.61 6.28
N VAL A 244 -9.01 -9.80 6.87
CA VAL A 244 -8.00 -10.86 6.69
C VAL A 244 -8.63 -12.03 5.96
N PHE A 245 -8.05 -12.41 4.83
CA PHE A 245 -8.54 -13.48 3.95
C PHE A 245 -7.54 -14.63 3.93
N ASP A 246 -8.04 -15.87 3.84
CA ASP A 246 -7.19 -17.02 3.51
C ASP A 246 -6.82 -17.05 2.02
N PRO A 247 -5.85 -17.89 1.60
CA PRO A 247 -5.42 -17.97 0.19
C PRO A 247 -6.54 -18.34 -0.80
N GLU A 248 -7.64 -18.91 -0.29
CA GLU A 248 -8.84 -19.31 -1.00
C GLU A 248 -9.94 -18.23 -1.01
N ALA A 249 -9.61 -16.99 -0.63
CA ALA A 249 -10.48 -15.80 -0.62
C ALA A 249 -11.54 -15.76 0.48
N ALA A 250 -11.47 -16.63 1.48
CA ALA A 250 -12.44 -16.58 2.56
C ALA A 250 -12.03 -15.59 3.65
N CYS A 251 -12.92 -14.65 3.96
CA CYS A 251 -12.71 -13.70 5.05
C CYS A 251 -12.68 -14.45 6.40
N LEU A 252 -11.51 -14.46 7.03
CA LEU A 252 -11.27 -15.04 8.35
C LEU A 252 -11.84 -14.14 9.47
N GLY A 253 -11.79 -12.82 9.28
CA GLY A 253 -12.23 -11.83 10.25
C GLY A 253 -11.73 -10.42 9.93
N VAL A 254 -11.99 -9.49 10.85
CA VAL A 254 -11.63 -8.07 10.73
C VAL A 254 -10.90 -7.59 11.98
N ILE A 255 -9.75 -6.95 11.79
CA ILE A 255 -9.05 -6.16 12.82
C ILE A 255 -9.78 -4.80 12.89
N ARG A 256 -10.45 -4.52 14.01
CA ARG A 256 -11.19 -3.27 14.22
C ARG A 256 -10.25 -2.17 14.70
N VAL A 257 -9.82 -1.33 13.76
CA VAL A 257 -8.89 -0.22 14.04
C VAL A 257 -9.68 0.97 14.62
N PRO A 258 -9.12 1.77 15.55
CA PRO A 258 -9.83 2.90 16.17
C PRO A 258 -10.20 4.05 15.23
N GLU A 259 -9.53 4.17 14.08
CA GLU A 259 -9.74 5.21 13.07
C GLU A 259 -9.88 4.58 11.67
N ASP A 260 -10.43 5.34 10.73
CA ASP A 260 -10.53 4.93 9.32
C ASP A 260 -9.12 4.62 8.79
N THR A 261 -8.93 3.36 8.39
CA THR A 261 -7.60 2.82 8.07
C THR A 261 -7.30 2.97 6.59
N ALA A 262 -6.20 3.63 6.28
CA ALA A 262 -5.75 3.82 4.90
C ALA A 262 -4.80 2.70 4.49
N ASN A 263 -3.75 2.43 5.29
CA ASN A 263 -2.74 1.43 4.93
C ASN A 263 -2.02 0.86 6.16
N PHE A 264 -1.21 -0.17 5.96
CA PHE A 264 -0.45 -0.83 7.03
C PHE A 264 0.78 -1.56 6.48
N THR A 265 1.72 -1.94 7.33
CA THR A 265 2.87 -2.78 6.98
C THR A 265 3.39 -3.57 8.17
N TRP A 266 4.07 -4.69 7.92
CA TRP A 266 4.76 -5.41 8.98
C TRP A 266 6.13 -4.82 9.28
N GLY A 267 6.56 -4.88 10.53
CA GLY A 267 7.89 -4.48 10.96
C GLY A 267 8.30 -5.07 12.31
N ASP A 268 9.33 -4.46 12.90
CA ASP A 268 10.22 -5.06 13.90
C ASP A 268 10.98 -6.29 13.39
N ASP A 269 11.93 -6.77 14.20
CA ASP A 269 12.88 -7.83 13.84
C ASP A 269 12.21 -9.15 13.43
N ASP A 270 11.08 -9.46 14.05
CA ASP A 270 10.34 -10.69 13.80
C ASP A 270 9.18 -10.51 12.80
N LEU A 271 9.02 -9.30 12.26
CA LEU A 271 7.96 -8.92 11.32
C LEU A 271 6.55 -9.26 11.80
N ARG A 272 6.32 -9.31 13.12
CA ARG A 272 5.00 -9.60 13.71
C ARG A 272 4.29 -8.36 14.26
N SER A 273 4.87 -7.18 14.09
CA SER A 273 4.15 -5.94 14.38
C SER A 273 3.53 -5.40 13.12
N LEU A 274 2.23 -5.15 13.15
CA LEU A 274 1.51 -4.44 12.11
C LEU A 274 1.48 -2.96 12.47
N PHE A 275 2.21 -2.14 11.72
CA PHE A 275 2.15 -0.68 11.77
C PHE A 275 1.02 -0.21 10.87
N ILE A 276 0.11 0.61 11.39
CA ILE A 276 -1.16 0.94 10.74
C ILE A 276 -1.28 2.46 10.64
N ALA A 277 -1.33 2.95 9.42
CA ALA A 277 -1.65 4.34 9.08
C ALA A 277 -3.18 4.48 9.05
N ALA A 278 -3.74 5.15 10.04
CA ALA A 278 -5.18 5.28 10.20
C ALA A 278 -5.54 6.75 10.37
N SER A 279 -5.88 7.39 9.25
CA SER A 279 -6.28 8.79 9.17
C SER A 279 -5.29 9.71 9.89
N THR A 280 -5.58 10.11 11.12
CA THR A 280 -4.79 11.13 11.84
C THR A 280 -3.73 10.56 12.77
N SER A 281 -3.64 9.23 12.88
CA SER A 281 -2.76 8.54 13.80
C SER A 281 -2.01 7.37 13.17
N LEU A 282 -0.89 7.01 13.82
CA LEU A 282 -0.13 5.81 13.53
C LEU A 282 -0.26 4.85 14.72
N TYR A 283 -0.67 3.63 14.44
CA TYR A 283 -0.82 2.56 15.43
C TYR A 283 0.17 1.43 15.18
N ARG A 284 0.43 0.65 16.22
CA ARG A 284 1.14 -0.62 16.17
C ARG A 284 0.34 -1.67 16.92
N VAL A 285 0.26 -2.86 16.37
CA VAL A 285 -0.35 -4.04 17.00
C VAL A 285 0.47 -5.28 16.72
N ARG A 286 0.41 -6.28 17.59
CA ARG A 286 1.09 -7.56 17.41
C ARG A 286 0.16 -8.60 16.79
N VAL A 287 0.67 -9.32 15.79
CA VAL A 287 -0.02 -10.43 15.13
C VAL A 287 0.79 -11.72 15.24
N GLN A 288 0.17 -12.87 14.94
CA GLN A 288 0.81 -14.18 15.10
C GLN A 288 1.66 -14.58 13.90
N VAL A 289 1.14 -14.35 12.68
CA VAL A 289 1.85 -14.66 11.44
C VAL A 289 2.68 -13.46 11.01
N PRO A 290 4.00 -13.64 10.79
CA PRO A 290 4.85 -12.53 10.37
C PRO A 290 4.56 -12.12 8.93
N GLY A 291 4.84 -10.86 8.63
CA GLY A 291 4.91 -10.36 7.26
C GLY A 291 6.16 -10.87 6.52
N ARG A 292 6.49 -10.17 5.45
CA ARG A 292 7.64 -10.48 4.60
C ARG A 292 8.56 -9.25 4.49
N PRO A 293 9.89 -9.42 4.46
CA PRO A 293 10.79 -8.33 4.13
C PRO A 293 10.43 -7.74 2.76
N VAL A 294 10.46 -6.42 2.64
CA VAL A 294 10.01 -5.73 1.42
C VAL A 294 11.08 -5.71 0.33
N PHE A 295 12.37 -5.80 0.67
CA PHE A 295 13.47 -5.95 -0.27
C PHE A 295 14.50 -6.99 0.18
#